data_AF-A0A2E3BTK6-F1
#
_entry.id   AF-A0A2E3BTK6-F1
#
_cell.length_a   1.000
_cell.length_b   1.000
_cell.length_c   1.000
_cell.angle_alpha   90.00
_cell.angle_beta   90.00
_cell.angle_gamma   90.00
#
_symmetry.space_group_name_H-M   'P 1'
#
loop_
_entity.id
_entity.type
_entity.pdbx_description
1 polymer ?
#
loop_
_entity_poly.entity_id
_entity_poly.type
_entity_poly.pdbx_seq_one_letter_code
_entity_poly.pdbx_strand_id
1 'polypeptide(L)'
;MHEDYEQLLKLTPDEMAVQILEKRRLLADQISFIIQGLEESVDQLQQKYDKIAPKYRKNLDEKKNDSKIISEFEKIRKELKEEKTQLDAAIRISKESDDAVSYWTRRVDEGTGELDYDYPDLMRFSKAVSSGKMSRIGIKHQNKKN
;
A
#
# COMPACT_ATOMS: atom_id res chain seq x y z
N MET A 1 23.94 5.13 -1.36
CA MET A 1 22.77 5.98 -1.71
C MET A 1 23.05 7.00 -2.81
N HIS A 2 24.28 7.47 -3.04
CA HIS A 2 24.59 8.40 -4.14
C HIS A 2 24.68 7.75 -5.53
N GLU A 3 25.08 6.48 -5.63
CA GLU A 3 25.20 5.77 -6.92
C GLU A 3 23.85 5.55 -7.64
N ASP A 4 22.75 5.40 -6.89
CA ASP A 4 21.40 5.23 -7.45
C ASP A 4 20.89 6.51 -8.14
N TYR A 5 21.23 7.70 -7.62
CA TYR A 5 20.75 8.97 -8.18
C TYR A 5 21.42 9.31 -9.51
N GLU A 6 22.72 9.05 -9.63
CA GLU A 6 23.47 9.26 -10.88
C GLU A 6 23.01 8.31 -11.99
N GLN A 7 22.55 7.11 -11.61
CA GLN A 7 21.93 6.18 -12.54
C GLN A 7 20.53 6.66 -12.95
N LEU A 8 19.72 7.14 -12.00
CA LEU A 8 18.38 7.70 -12.27
C LEU A 8 18.42 8.92 -13.20
N LEU A 9 19.44 9.78 -13.08
CA LEU A 9 19.60 10.97 -13.92
C LEU A 9 19.95 10.64 -15.38
N LYS A 10 20.42 9.43 -15.66
CA LYS A 10 20.79 8.99 -17.01
C LYS A 10 19.65 8.27 -17.75
N LEU A 11 18.61 7.86 -17.03
CA LEU A 11 17.49 7.13 -17.61
C LEU A 11 16.55 8.05 -18.37
N THR A 12 16.08 7.57 -19.51
CA THR A 12 14.95 8.19 -20.21
C THR A 12 13.66 8.02 -19.41
N PRO A 13 12.65 8.89 -19.61
CA PRO A 13 11.35 8.75 -18.95
C PRO A 13 10.69 7.38 -19.18
N ASP A 14 10.88 6.80 -20.36
CA ASP A 14 10.30 5.51 -20.71
C ASP A 14 11.04 4.35 -19.99
N GLU A 15 12.38 4.39 -19.92
CA GLU A 15 13.15 3.44 -19.11
C GLU A 15 12.82 3.56 -17.62
N MET A 16 12.56 4.77 -17.13
CA MET A 16 12.11 4.99 -15.76
C MET A 16 10.73 4.38 -15.50
N ALA A 17 9.80 4.47 -16.44
CA ALA A 17 8.48 3.83 -16.35
C ALA A 17 8.61 2.30 -16.22
N VAL A 18 9.52 1.68 -17.00
CA VAL A 18 9.81 0.24 -16.92
C VAL A 18 10.33 -0.14 -15.54
N GLN A 19 11.30 0.61 -15.00
CA GLN A 19 11.84 0.31 -13.66
C GLN A 19 10.80 0.50 -12.55
N ILE A 20 9.94 1.51 -12.66
CA ILE A 20 8.85 1.72 -11.70
C ILE A 20 7.89 0.53 -11.75
N LEU A 21 7.51 0.08 -12.95
CA LEU A 21 6.64 -1.08 -13.13
C LEU A 21 7.24 -2.35 -12.53
N GLU A 22 8.53 -2.62 -12.79
CA GLU A 22 9.21 -3.79 -12.24
C GLU A 22 9.24 -3.77 -10.71
N LYS A 23 9.61 -2.64 -10.10
CA LYS A 23 9.58 -2.46 -8.65
C LYS A 23 8.17 -2.63 -8.08
N ARG A 24 7.14 -2.15 -8.79
CA ARG A 24 5.73 -2.29 -8.38
C ARG A 24 5.26 -3.74 -8.43
N ARG A 25 5.66 -4.52 -9.43
CA ARG A 25 5.35 -5.95 -9.51
C ARG A 25 5.97 -6.73 -8.34
N LEU A 26 7.25 -6.48 -8.06
CA LEU A 26 7.92 -7.08 -6.90
C LEU A 26 7.22 -6.76 -5.57
N LEU A 27 6.78 -5.51 -5.40
CA LEU A 27 6.02 -5.09 -4.22
C LEU A 27 4.65 -5.78 -4.16
N ALA A 28 3.93 -5.90 -5.27
CA ALA A 28 2.66 -6.59 -5.34
C ALA A 28 2.78 -8.08 -4.94
N ASP A 29 3.84 -8.74 -5.40
CA ASP A 29 4.14 -10.13 -5.03
C ASP A 29 4.42 -10.26 -3.53
N GLN A 30 5.22 -9.34 -2.97
CA GLN A 30 5.51 -9.31 -1.52
C GLN A 30 4.25 -9.06 -0.68
N ILE A 31 3.38 -8.13 -1.11
CA ILE A 31 2.11 -7.84 -0.42
C ILE A 31 1.23 -9.09 -0.43
N SER A 32 1.16 -9.81 -1.54
CA SER A 32 0.39 -11.05 -1.66
C SER A 32 0.84 -12.10 -0.65
N PHE A 33 2.15 -12.28 -0.48
CA PHE A 33 2.70 -13.19 0.53
C PHE A 33 2.35 -12.75 1.97
N ILE A 34 2.41 -11.43 2.25
CA ILE A 34 2.05 -10.89 3.56
C ILE A 34 0.56 -11.11 3.86
N ILE A 35 -0.32 -10.91 2.88
CA ILE A 35 -1.76 -11.15 3.02
C ILE A 35 -2.02 -12.61 3.40
N GLN A 36 -1.42 -13.57 2.69
CA GLN A 36 -1.58 -14.99 3.00
C GLN A 36 -1.15 -15.30 4.44
N GLY A 37 0.01 -14.78 4.88
CA GLY A 37 0.49 -14.99 6.25
C GLY A 37 -0.45 -14.39 7.30
N LEU A 38 -1.05 -13.23 7.02
CA LEU A 38 -2.04 -12.60 7.89
C LEU A 38 -3.38 -13.37 7.92
N GLU A 39 -3.84 -13.91 6.79
CA GLU A 39 -5.03 -14.77 6.73
C GLU A 39 -4.84 -16.03 7.59
N GLU A 40 -3.71 -16.71 7.42
CA GLU A 40 -3.38 -17.90 8.21
C GLU A 40 -3.32 -17.60 9.72
N SER A 41 -2.72 -16.46 10.10
CA SER A 41 -2.62 -16.07 11.51
C SER A 41 -3.99 -15.68 12.10
N VAL A 42 -4.81 -14.96 11.33
CA VAL A 42 -6.20 -14.62 11.70
C VAL A 42 -7.02 -15.89 11.93
N ASP A 43 -6.90 -16.89 11.05
CA ASP A 43 -7.59 -18.17 11.20
C ASP A 43 -7.16 -18.92 12.46
N GLN A 44 -5.87 -18.96 12.76
CA GLN A 44 -5.35 -19.58 13.98
C GLN A 44 -5.86 -18.87 15.24
N LEU A 45 -5.86 -17.53 15.26
CA LEU A 45 -6.37 -16.74 16.37
C LEU A 45 -7.89 -16.87 16.51
N GLN A 46 -8.63 -16.96 15.40
CA GLN A 46 -10.07 -17.18 15.40
C GLN A 46 -10.42 -18.54 16.02
N GLN A 47 -9.70 -19.61 15.65
CA GLN A 47 -9.89 -20.93 16.27
C GLN A 47 -9.62 -20.91 17.78
N LYS A 48 -8.60 -20.16 18.23
CA LYS A 48 -8.32 -19.99 19.67
C LYS A 48 -9.44 -19.19 20.35
N TYR A 49 -9.90 -18.13 19.72
CA TYR A 49 -11.01 -17.28 20.19
C TYR A 49 -12.28 -18.10 20.39
N ASP A 50 -12.65 -18.92 19.41
CA ASP A 50 -13.87 -19.75 19.45
C ASP A 50 -13.84 -20.80 20.57
N LYS A 51 -12.64 -21.25 20.96
CA LYS A 51 -12.45 -22.17 22.10
C LYS A 51 -12.58 -21.48 23.45
N ILE A 52 -12.12 -20.23 23.58
CA ILE A 52 -12.07 -19.51 24.86
C ILE A 52 -13.31 -18.64 25.12
N ALA A 53 -13.92 -18.08 24.08
CA ALA A 53 -15.14 -17.26 24.17
C ALA A 53 -16.28 -17.94 24.94
N PRO A 54 -16.64 -19.22 24.71
CA PRO A 54 -17.69 -19.87 25.49
C PRO A 54 -17.28 -20.09 26.95
N LYS A 55 -16.00 -20.34 27.24
CA LYS A 55 -15.50 -20.49 28.63
C LYS A 55 -15.55 -19.16 29.38
N TYR A 56 -15.21 -18.06 28.71
CA TYR A 56 -15.32 -16.72 29.25
C TYR A 56 -16.78 -16.35 29.55
N ARG A 57 -17.71 -16.62 28.62
CA ARG A 57 -19.15 -16.41 28.83
C ARG A 57 -19.69 -17.19 30.03
N LYS A 58 -19.37 -18.48 30.13
CA LYS A 58 -19.76 -19.30 31.29
C LYS A 58 -19.22 -18.74 32.62
N ASN A 59 -17.97 -18.28 32.65
CA ASN A 59 -17.41 -17.65 33.85
C ASN A 59 -18.18 -16.39 34.26
N LEU A 60 -18.58 -15.55 33.29
CA LEU A 60 -19.41 -14.39 33.57
C LEU A 60 -20.79 -14.77 34.11
N ASP A 61 -21.45 -15.75 33.49
CA ASP A 61 -22.78 -16.22 33.89
C ASP A 61 -22.75 -16.82 35.32
N GLU A 62 -21.69 -17.56 35.65
CA GLU A 62 -21.47 -18.16 36.97
C GLU A 62 -20.89 -17.17 38.00
N LYS A 63 -20.68 -15.90 37.63
CA LYS A 63 -20.02 -14.85 38.44
C LYS A 63 -18.66 -15.29 39.01
N LYS A 64 -17.94 -16.14 38.27
CA LYS A 64 -16.59 -16.59 38.62
C LYS A 64 -15.56 -15.59 38.11
N ASN A 65 -14.63 -15.22 38.98
CA ASN A 65 -13.51 -14.33 38.65
C ASN A 65 -12.23 -15.13 38.38
N ASP A 66 -12.30 -16.05 37.42
CA ASP A 66 -11.13 -16.80 36.97
C ASP A 66 -10.20 -15.86 36.18
N SER A 67 -9.31 -15.16 36.89
CA SER A 67 -8.38 -14.16 36.35
C SER A 67 -7.61 -14.67 35.12
N LYS A 68 -7.26 -15.96 35.11
CA LYS A 68 -6.57 -16.60 33.99
C LYS A 68 -7.42 -16.63 32.71
N ILE A 69 -8.69 -17.02 32.81
CA ILE A 69 -9.58 -17.13 31.63
C ILE A 69 -9.91 -15.73 31.10
N ILE A 70 -10.11 -14.76 31.98
CA ILE A 70 -10.33 -13.36 31.61
C ILE A 70 -9.11 -12.80 30.86
N SER A 71 -7.91 -12.96 31.43
CA SER A 71 -6.66 -12.47 30.84
C SER A 71 -6.36 -13.14 29.48
N GLU A 72 -6.51 -14.47 29.39
CA GLU A 72 -6.31 -15.20 28.14
C GLU A 72 -7.31 -14.77 27.06
N PHE A 73 -8.59 -14.58 27.42
CA PHE A 73 -9.63 -14.13 26.49
C PHE A 73 -9.33 -12.72 25.96
N GLU A 74 -8.99 -11.78 26.86
CA GLU A 74 -8.68 -10.40 26.47
C GLU A 74 -7.46 -10.32 25.56
N LYS A 75 -6.42 -11.11 25.86
CA LYS A 75 -5.21 -11.21 25.03
C LYS A 75 -5.56 -11.70 23.62
N ILE A 76 -6.23 -12.85 23.51
CA ILE A 76 -6.60 -13.43 22.21
C ILE A 76 -7.53 -12.49 21.43
N ARG A 77 -8.49 -11.86 22.11
CA ARG A 77 -9.40 -10.89 21.48
C ARG A 77 -8.64 -9.68 20.91
N LYS A 78 -7.65 -9.17 21.65
CA LYS A 78 -6.84 -8.03 21.23
C LYS A 78 -5.97 -8.40 20.03
N GLU A 79 -5.22 -9.50 20.12
CA GLU A 79 -4.38 -10.01 19.04
C GLU A 79 -5.19 -10.24 17.76
N LEU A 80 -6.36 -10.89 17.87
CA LEU A 80 -7.25 -11.14 16.73
C LEU A 80 -7.74 -9.84 16.07
N LYS A 81 -8.04 -8.80 16.87
CA LYS A 81 -8.47 -7.51 16.35
C LYS A 81 -7.32 -6.80 15.61
N GLU A 82 -6.12 -6.83 16.17
CA GLU A 82 -4.93 -6.20 15.59
C GLU A 82 -4.58 -6.84 14.26
N GLU A 83 -4.54 -8.17 14.18
CA GLU A 83 -4.25 -8.88 12.93
C GLU A 83 -5.31 -8.68 11.87
N LYS A 84 -6.62 -8.73 12.22
CA LYS A 84 -7.68 -8.42 11.25
C LYS A 84 -7.53 -7.01 10.67
N THR A 85 -7.16 -6.04 11.52
CA THR A 85 -6.92 -4.66 11.07
C THR A 85 -5.72 -4.58 10.12
N GLN A 86 -4.65 -5.33 10.41
CA GLN A 86 -3.48 -5.41 9.54
C GLN A 86 -3.80 -6.09 8.21
N LEU A 87 -4.61 -7.16 8.23
CA LEU A 87 -5.09 -7.85 7.03
C LEU A 87 -5.91 -6.90 6.15
N ASP A 88 -6.89 -6.19 6.71
CA ASP A 88 -7.70 -5.22 5.97
C ASP A 88 -6.84 -4.11 5.36
N ALA A 89 -5.81 -3.65 6.09
CA ALA A 89 -4.85 -2.67 5.58
C ALA A 89 -4.01 -3.24 4.43
N ALA A 90 -3.52 -4.48 4.55
CA ALA A 90 -2.75 -5.14 3.52
C ALA A 90 -3.58 -5.34 2.24
N ILE A 91 -4.84 -5.77 2.35
CA ILE A 91 -5.78 -5.91 1.22
C ILE A 91 -5.99 -4.56 0.52
N ARG A 92 -6.15 -3.46 1.28
CA ARG A 92 -6.27 -2.12 0.70
C ARG A 92 -5.01 -1.72 -0.06
N ILE A 93 -3.84 -1.94 0.52
CA ILE A 93 -2.55 -1.63 -0.11
C ILE A 93 -2.33 -2.48 -1.37
N SER A 94 -2.77 -3.74 -1.36
CA SER A 94 -2.73 -4.60 -2.56
C SER A 94 -3.52 -4.00 -3.71
N LYS A 95 -4.75 -3.53 -3.47
CA LYS A 95 -5.58 -2.88 -4.50
C LYS A 95 -4.92 -1.62 -5.06
N GLU A 96 -4.39 -0.77 -4.18
CA GLU A 96 -3.63 0.42 -4.60
C GLU A 96 -2.39 0.04 -5.42
N SER A 97 -1.74 -1.08 -5.08
CA SER A 97 -0.62 -1.61 -5.83
C SER A 97 -1.05 -2.10 -7.21
N ASP A 98 -2.18 -2.81 -7.32
CA ASP A 98 -2.73 -3.30 -8.60
C ASP A 98 -3.11 -2.14 -9.52
N ASP A 99 -3.72 -1.08 -8.96
CA ASP A 99 -4.03 0.15 -9.69
C ASP A 99 -2.74 0.81 -10.20
N ALA A 100 -1.70 0.89 -9.36
CA ALA A 100 -0.42 1.43 -9.75
C ALA A 100 0.29 0.58 -10.81
N VAL A 101 0.27 -0.75 -10.69
CA VAL A 101 0.80 -1.68 -11.70
C VAL A 101 0.08 -1.49 -13.02
N SER A 102 -1.25 -1.37 -13.00
CA SER A 102 -2.06 -1.12 -14.20
C SER A 102 -1.71 0.22 -14.84
N TYR A 103 -1.60 1.27 -14.04
CA TYR A 103 -1.19 2.60 -14.49
C TYR A 103 0.16 2.56 -15.21
N TRP A 104 1.18 1.98 -14.57
CA TRP A 104 2.53 1.95 -15.12
C TRP A 104 2.70 0.95 -16.26
N THR A 105 1.93 -0.14 -16.29
CA THR A 105 1.89 -1.05 -17.45
C THR A 105 1.45 -0.28 -18.69
N ARG A 106 0.36 0.48 -18.57
CA ARG A 106 -0.13 1.31 -19.67
C ARG A 106 0.89 2.37 -20.11
N ARG A 107 1.62 2.98 -19.18
CA ARG A 107 2.69 3.95 -19.49
C ARG A 107 3.88 3.32 -20.22
N VAL A 108 4.21 2.08 -19.92
CA VAL A 108 5.25 1.34 -20.62
C VAL A 108 4.80 0.98 -22.03
N ASP A 109 3.53 0.60 -22.20
CA ASP A 109 2.99 0.15 -23.50
C ASP A 109 2.64 1.30 -24.45
N GLU A 110 2.01 2.36 -23.94
CA GLU A 110 1.49 3.50 -24.73
C GLU A 110 2.37 4.75 -24.64
N GLY A 111 3.32 4.79 -23.70
CA GLY A 111 4.29 5.86 -23.51
C GLY A 111 3.91 6.92 -22.45
N THR A 112 4.83 7.86 -22.27
CA THR A 112 4.76 8.90 -21.21
C THR A 112 4.04 10.19 -21.63
N GLY A 113 3.53 10.24 -22.86
CA GLY A 113 2.79 11.37 -23.42
C GLY A 113 1.35 11.51 -22.90
N GLU A 114 0.57 12.36 -23.55
CA GLU A 114 -0.87 12.47 -23.29
C GLU A 114 -1.59 11.24 -23.83
N LEU A 115 -2.37 10.54 -23.00
CA LEU A 115 -3.16 9.39 -23.42
C LEU A 115 -4.65 9.72 -23.37
N ASP A 116 -5.16 10.05 -22.19
CA ASP A 116 -6.56 10.44 -21.96
C ASP A 116 -6.73 11.29 -20.68
N TYR A 117 -7.98 11.50 -20.25
CA TYR A 117 -8.32 12.32 -19.09
C TYR A 117 -7.66 11.85 -17.78
N ASP A 118 -7.57 10.54 -17.56
CA ASP A 118 -6.98 9.96 -16.35
C ASP A 118 -5.45 9.80 -16.48
N TYR A 119 -4.92 9.90 -17.70
CA TYR A 119 -3.50 9.74 -18.03
C TYR A 119 -2.92 10.99 -18.73
N PRO A 120 -2.72 12.09 -18.00
CA PRO A 120 -2.19 13.34 -18.55
C PRO A 120 -0.73 13.22 -18.99
N ASP A 121 -0.27 14.10 -19.89
CA ASP A 121 1.15 14.13 -20.34
C ASP A 121 2.11 14.36 -19.16
N LEU A 122 2.89 13.34 -18.82
CA LEU A 122 3.88 13.39 -17.74
C LEU A 122 5.04 14.32 -18.09
N MET A 123 5.32 14.48 -19.38
CA MET A 123 6.40 15.30 -19.91
C MET A 123 5.98 16.75 -20.19
N ARG A 124 4.71 17.13 -19.94
CA ARG A 124 4.18 18.47 -20.25
C ARG A 124 5.04 19.60 -19.67
N PHE A 125 5.43 19.48 -18.40
CA PHE A 125 6.24 20.52 -17.75
C PHE A 125 7.70 20.50 -18.20
N SER A 126 8.24 19.33 -18.54
CA SER A 126 9.59 19.22 -19.10
C SER A 126 9.64 19.91 -20.48
N LYS A 127 8.72 19.56 -21.38
CA LYS A 127 8.55 20.20 -22.69
C LYS A 127 8.36 21.73 -22.57
N ALA A 128 7.54 22.18 -21.61
CA ALA A 128 7.32 23.60 -21.37
C ALA A 128 8.61 24.33 -20.97
N VAL A 129 9.37 23.78 -20.02
CA VAL A 129 10.64 24.36 -19.56
C VAL A 129 11.66 24.40 -20.71
N SER A 130 11.78 23.34 -21.51
CA SER A 130 12.67 23.33 -22.68
C SER A 130 12.29 24.40 -23.72
N SER A 131 11.01 24.76 -23.82
CA SER A 131 10.53 25.87 -24.66
C SER A 131 10.69 27.27 -24.03
N GLY A 132 11.37 27.38 -22.87
CA GLY A 132 11.57 28.63 -22.15
C GLY A 132 10.38 29.09 -21.30
N LYS A 133 9.35 28.25 -21.12
CA LYS A 133 8.20 28.55 -20.25
C LYS A 133 8.47 28.15 -18.80
N MET A 134 7.63 28.62 -17.88
CA MET A 134 7.79 28.32 -16.46
C MET A 134 7.53 26.85 -16.13
N SER A 135 8.31 26.32 -15.17
CA SER A 135 8.05 25.02 -14.56
C SER A 135 6.81 25.05 -13.68
N ARG A 136 6.30 23.88 -13.29
CA ARG A 136 5.19 23.76 -12.31
C ARG A 136 5.47 24.52 -11.01
N ILE A 137 6.72 24.51 -10.54
CA ILE A 137 7.15 25.24 -9.34
C ILE A 137 7.19 26.76 -9.61
N GLY A 138 7.69 27.17 -10.78
CA GLY A 138 7.66 28.58 -11.20
C GLY A 138 6.26 29.16 -11.22
N ILE A 139 5.30 28.44 -11.81
CA ILE A 139 3.87 28.83 -11.85
C ILE A 139 3.32 28.98 -10.43
N LYS A 140 3.60 28.02 -9.53
CA LYS A 140 3.16 28.09 -8.13
C LYS A 140 3.71 29.33 -7.41
N HIS A 141 4.97 29.69 -7.64
CA HIS A 141 5.58 30.87 -7.02
C HIS A 141 5.02 32.19 -7.58
N GLN A 142 4.70 32.25 -8.87
CA GLN A 142 4.06 33.43 -9.46
C GLN A 142 2.66 33.64 -8.86
N ASN A 143 1.86 32.58 -8.77
CA ASN A 143 0.50 32.66 -8.21
C ASN A 143 0.46 32.98 -6.71
N LYS A 144 1.57 32.83 -5.98
CA LYS A 144 1.69 33.18 -4.56
C LYS A 144 2.14 34.64 -4.36
N LYS A 145 2.67 35.28 -5.40
CA LYS A 145 3.09 36.69 -5.40
C LYS A 145 2.00 37.64 -5.93
N ASN A 146 1.04 37.10 -6.69
CA ASN A 146 -0.20 37.77 -7.09
C ASN A 146 -1.28 37.53 -6.03
#